data_AF-A0A7J8LND9-F1
#
_entry.id   AF-A0A7J8LND9-F1
#
_cell.length_a   1.000
_cell.length_b   1.000
_cell.length_c   1.000
_cell.angle_alpha   90.00
_cell.angle_beta   90.00
_cell.angle_gamma   90.00
#
_symmetry.space_group_name_H-M   'P 1'
#
loop_
_entity.id
_entity.type
_entity.pdbx_description
1 polymer ?
#
loop_
_entity_poly.entity_id
_entity_poly.type
_entity_poly.pdbx_seq_one_letter_code
_entity_poly.pdbx_strand_id
1 'polypeptide(L)'
;MNVLSTRGVLEQGACLDALISILLDSSANQMDFEACNGIEEVAELIRDKQVDENLRLKCGEFLLLLIGHVNGRERSPIATIHEEVRRLLGEKSASLIWAASQFGSTLDPEQRLTALHIQARRVLESLDLY
;
A
#
# COMPACT_ATOMS: atom_id res chain seq x y z
N MET A 1 13.12 -1.65 -11.31
CA MET A 1 12.54 -3.00 -11.14
C MET A 1 11.33 -3.10 -12.08
N ASN A 2 11.47 -3.53 -13.34
CA ASN A 2 10.41 -3.35 -14.36
C ASN A 2 9.43 -4.54 -14.48
N VAL A 3 9.26 -5.33 -13.40
CA VAL A 3 8.41 -6.54 -13.40
C VAL A 3 6.93 -6.20 -13.60
N LEU A 4 6.50 -5.03 -13.14
CA LEU A 4 5.13 -4.56 -13.34
C LEU A 4 4.93 -3.95 -14.74
N SER A 5 5.92 -3.23 -15.28
CA SER A 5 5.75 -2.42 -16.51
C SER A 5 5.43 -3.23 -17.78
N THR A 6 5.79 -4.52 -17.86
CA THR A 6 5.55 -5.35 -19.06
C THR A 6 4.32 -6.25 -18.95
N ARG A 7 3.55 -6.17 -17.87
CA ARG A 7 2.44 -7.09 -17.57
C ARG A 7 1.08 -6.39 -17.70
N GLY A 8 0.02 -7.16 -17.93
CA GLY A 8 -1.34 -6.63 -17.90
C GLY A 8 -1.76 -6.23 -16.49
N VAL A 9 -2.81 -5.41 -16.40
CA VAL A 9 -3.34 -4.85 -15.14
C VAL A 9 -3.67 -5.93 -14.10
N LEU A 10 -4.23 -7.05 -14.56
CA LEU A 10 -4.58 -8.17 -13.68
C LEU A 10 -3.35 -8.84 -13.09
N GLU A 11 -2.31 -9.07 -13.90
CA GLU A 11 -1.07 -9.63 -13.41
C GLU A 11 -0.31 -8.66 -12.51
N GLN A 12 -0.34 -7.36 -12.79
CA GLN A 12 0.25 -6.34 -11.92
C GLN A 12 -0.43 -6.33 -10.54
N GLY A 13 -1.76 -6.36 -10.50
CA GLY A 13 -2.53 -6.46 -9.26
C GLY A 13 -2.19 -7.72 -8.48
N ALA A 14 -2.15 -8.88 -9.14
CA ALA A 14 -1.77 -10.14 -8.51
C ALA A 14 -0.31 -10.12 -8.00
N CYS A 15 0.60 -9.41 -8.68
CA CYS A 15 1.97 -9.23 -8.21
C CYS A 15 2.06 -8.37 -6.95
N LEU A 16 1.23 -7.33 -6.81
CA LEU A 16 1.15 -6.54 -5.58
C LEU A 16 0.61 -7.37 -4.42
N ASP A 17 -0.44 -8.17 -4.65
CA ASP A 17 -0.99 -9.08 -3.64
C ASP A 17 0.04 -10.16 -3.21
N ALA A 18 0.81 -10.69 -4.17
CA ALA A 18 1.89 -11.63 -3.87
C ALA A 18 3.04 -10.94 -3.11
N LEU A 19 3.42 -9.72 -3.54
CA LEU A 19 4.49 -8.95 -2.92
C LEU A 19 4.17 -8.63 -1.46
N ILE A 20 2.97 -8.17 -1.15
CA ILE A 20 2.60 -7.89 0.25
C ILE A 20 2.65 -9.17 1.08
N SER A 21 2.13 -10.29 0.57
CA SER A 21 2.14 -11.57 1.28
C SER A 21 3.54 -12.05 1.63
N ILE A 22 4.53 -11.89 0.74
CA ILE A 22 5.92 -12.27 1.03
C ILE A 22 6.66 -11.22 1.87
N LEU A 23 6.20 -9.97 1.88
CA LEU A 23 6.84 -8.85 2.57
C LEU A 23 6.51 -8.83 4.07
N LEU A 24 5.24 -9.06 4.44
CA LEU A 24 4.79 -8.86 5.83
C LEU A 24 5.58 -9.68 6.86
N ASP A 25 5.89 -10.95 6.57
CA ASP A 25 6.54 -11.83 7.56
C ASP A 25 8.04 -12.07 7.33
N SER A 26 8.68 -11.30 6.44
CA SER A 26 10.11 -11.43 6.13
C SER A 26 10.86 -10.12 6.33
N SER A 27 11.66 -10.05 7.40
CA SER A 27 12.56 -8.91 7.66
C SER A 27 13.56 -8.69 6.52
N ALA A 28 14.07 -9.76 5.90
CA ALA A 28 14.97 -9.67 4.75
C ALA A 28 14.26 -8.98 3.56
N ASN A 29 13.04 -9.41 3.24
CA ASN A 29 12.28 -8.80 2.14
C ASN A 29 11.92 -7.34 2.45
N GLN A 30 11.68 -7.00 3.73
CA GLN A 30 11.42 -5.62 4.16
C GLN A 30 12.64 -4.72 3.95
N MET A 31 13.83 -5.20 4.33
CA MET A 31 15.07 -4.47 4.08
C MET A 31 15.36 -4.32 2.58
N ASP A 32 15.13 -5.37 1.79
CA ASP A 32 15.32 -5.32 0.33
C ASP A 32 14.33 -4.36 -0.34
N PHE A 33 13.07 -4.37 0.12
CA PHE A 33 12.03 -3.46 -0.36
C PHE A 33 12.37 -1.99 -0.06
N GLU A 34 12.84 -1.70 1.16
CA GLU A 34 13.34 -0.37 1.54
C GLU A 34 14.55 0.03 0.67
N ALA A 35 15.53 -0.85 0.53
CA ALA A 35 16.76 -0.60 -0.24
C ALA A 35 16.50 -0.32 -1.74
N CYS A 36 15.35 -0.78 -2.25
CA CYS A 36 14.92 -0.53 -3.63
C CYS A 36 13.94 0.65 -3.76
N ASN A 37 13.75 1.47 -2.72
CA ASN A 37 12.76 2.56 -2.68
C ASN A 37 11.34 2.08 -3.02
N GLY A 38 10.95 0.90 -2.54
CA GLY A 38 9.68 0.28 -2.93
C GLY A 38 8.44 1.13 -2.63
N ILE A 39 8.47 1.95 -1.58
CA ILE A 39 7.40 2.90 -1.27
C ILE A 39 7.28 4.00 -2.32
N GLU A 40 8.41 4.49 -2.84
CA GLU A 40 8.42 5.50 -3.90
C GLU A 40 7.78 4.95 -5.18
N GLU A 41 8.13 3.73 -5.58
CA GLU A 41 7.55 3.05 -6.74
C GLU A 41 6.02 2.86 -6.60
N VAL A 42 5.55 2.41 -5.42
CA VAL A 42 4.10 2.28 -5.15
C VAL A 42 3.41 3.66 -5.14
N ALA A 43 4.08 4.69 -4.62
CA ALA A 43 3.56 6.05 -4.59
C ALA A 43 3.49 6.68 -5.98
N GLU A 44 4.44 6.39 -6.87
CA GLU A 44 4.37 6.79 -8.28
C GLU A 44 3.17 6.17 -8.97
N LEU A 45 2.96 4.84 -8.81
CA LEU A 45 1.84 4.14 -9.42
C LEU A 45 0.47 4.66 -8.96
N ILE A 46 0.26 4.87 -7.65
CA ILE A 46 -1.05 5.32 -7.14
C ILE A 46 -1.38 6.77 -7.56
N ARG A 47 -0.36 7.62 -7.75
CA ARG A 47 -0.52 9.03 -8.16
C ARG A 47 -0.69 9.19 -9.67
N ASP A 48 -0.20 8.26 -10.47
CA ASP A 48 -0.29 8.35 -11.92
C ASP A 48 -1.75 8.14 -12.39
N LYS A 49 -2.41 9.23 -12.78
CA LYS A 49 -3.79 9.22 -13.28
C LYS A 49 -3.94 8.52 -14.64
N GLN A 50 -2.84 8.21 -15.34
CA GLN A 50 -2.84 7.44 -16.58
C GLN A 50 -2.80 5.92 -16.35
N VAL A 51 -2.43 5.48 -15.15
CA VAL A 51 -2.46 4.07 -14.76
C VAL A 51 -3.90 3.63 -14.52
N ASP A 52 -4.20 2.37 -14.86
CA ASP A 52 -5.51 1.77 -14.64
C ASP A 52 -5.98 1.94 -13.19
N GLU A 53 -7.22 2.41 -13.02
CA GLU A 53 -7.80 2.72 -11.73
C GLU A 53 -7.80 1.51 -10.78
N ASN A 54 -7.95 0.28 -11.29
CA ASN A 54 -7.88 -0.92 -10.47
C ASN A 54 -6.47 -1.18 -9.95
N LEU A 55 -5.44 -0.88 -10.75
CA LEU A 55 -4.05 -0.99 -10.29
C LEU A 55 -3.75 0.08 -9.22
N ARG A 56 -4.23 1.31 -9.41
CA ARG A 56 -4.10 2.37 -8.41
C ARG A 56 -4.82 1.98 -7.10
N LEU A 57 -6.01 1.39 -7.19
CA LEU A 57 -6.72 0.83 -6.03
C LEU A 57 -5.90 -0.26 -5.34
N LYS A 58 -5.29 -1.19 -6.09
CA LYS A 58 -4.39 -2.21 -5.53
C LYS A 58 -3.19 -1.63 -4.81
N CYS A 59 -2.63 -0.52 -5.28
CA CYS A 59 -1.58 0.21 -4.57
C CYS A 59 -2.09 0.76 -3.22
N GLY A 60 -3.33 1.27 -3.19
CA GLY A 60 -3.97 1.70 -1.94
C GLY A 60 -4.17 0.56 -0.95
N GLU A 61 -4.66 -0.59 -1.40
CA GLU A 61 -4.79 -1.81 -0.58
C GLU A 61 -3.43 -2.26 -0.03
N PHE A 62 -2.40 -2.28 -0.88
CA PHE A 62 -1.02 -2.61 -0.50
C PHE A 62 -0.50 -1.72 0.63
N LEU A 63 -0.65 -0.39 0.51
CA LEU A 63 -0.16 0.57 1.52
C LEU A 63 -0.91 0.41 2.85
N LEU A 64 -2.23 0.20 2.82
CA LEU A 64 -3.05 -0.03 4.00
C LEU A 64 -2.60 -1.27 4.78
N LEU A 65 -2.36 -2.38 4.07
CA LEU A 65 -1.89 -3.63 4.66
C LEU A 65 -0.48 -3.48 5.24
N LEU A 66 0.42 -2.83 4.50
CA LEU A 66 1.81 -2.64 4.93
C LEU A 66 1.90 -1.77 6.19
N ILE A 67 1.23 -0.63 6.20
CA ILE A 67 1.20 0.28 7.37
C ILE A 67 0.51 -0.37 8.57
N GLY A 68 -0.58 -1.12 8.34
CA GLY A 68 -1.27 -1.84 9.42
C GLY A 68 -0.37 -2.88 10.08
N HIS A 69 0.43 -3.56 9.27
CA HIS A 69 1.42 -4.51 9.76
C HIS A 69 2.55 -3.85 10.56
N VAL A 70 3.13 -2.75 10.05
CA VAL A 70 4.21 -2.02 10.71
C VAL A 70 3.75 -1.49 12.07
N ASN A 71 2.53 -0.95 12.15
CA ASN A 71 1.95 -0.42 13.38
C ASN A 71 1.76 -1.48 14.47
N GLY A 72 1.65 -2.76 14.10
CA GLY A 72 1.55 -3.87 15.04
C GLY A 72 2.88 -4.36 15.61
N ARG A 73 4.04 -3.79 15.19
CA ARG A 73 5.38 -4.27 15.57
C ARG A 73 6.24 -3.16 16.17
N GLU A 74 6.80 -3.39 17.36
CA GLU A 74 7.67 -2.43 18.06
C GLU A 74 9.01 -2.14 17.34
N ARG A 75 9.48 -3.06 16.47
CA ARG A 75 10.74 -2.92 15.72
C ARG A 75 10.60 -3.43 14.30
N SER A 76 9.95 -2.63 13.45
CA SER A 76 9.91 -2.90 12.01
C SER A 76 11.16 -2.36 11.31
N PRO A 77 11.80 -3.13 10.42
CA PRO A 77 12.88 -2.66 9.53
C PRO A 77 12.50 -1.46 8.65
N ILE A 78 11.19 -1.23 8.43
CA ILE A 78 10.64 -0.14 7.59
C ILE A 78 9.95 0.95 8.44
N ALA A 79 10.57 1.34 9.56
CA ALA A 79 10.01 2.31 10.51
C ALA A 79 9.79 3.72 9.91
N THR A 80 10.47 4.05 8.82
CA THR A 80 10.40 5.32 8.08
C THR A 80 9.18 5.44 7.18
N ILE A 81 8.46 4.34 6.93
CA ILE A 81 7.36 4.27 5.96
C ILE A 81 6.29 5.35 6.14
N HIS A 82 6.00 5.73 7.39
CA HIS A 82 4.98 6.75 7.68
C HIS A 82 5.39 8.13 7.19
N GLU A 83 6.66 8.49 7.39
CA GLU A 83 7.18 9.77 6.94
C GLU A 83 7.34 9.79 5.42
N GLU A 84 7.74 8.67 4.82
CA GLU A 84 7.82 8.55 3.36
C GLU A 84 6.45 8.66 2.70
N VAL A 85 5.45 7.94 3.19
CA VAL A 85 4.07 8.03 2.67
C VAL A 85 3.52 9.45 2.83
N ARG A 86 3.79 10.13 3.96
CA ARG A 86 3.45 11.55 4.13
C ARG A 86 4.14 12.43 3.09
N ARG A 87 5.45 12.26 2.90
CA ARG A 87 6.26 13.04 1.93
C ARG A 87 5.77 12.84 0.50
N LEU A 88 5.41 11.61 0.13
CA LEU A 88 5.07 11.24 -1.24
C LEU A 88 3.60 11.47 -1.58
N LEU A 89 2.68 11.17 -0.66
CA LEU A 89 1.23 11.20 -0.90
C LEU A 89 0.51 12.39 -0.24
N GLY A 90 1.23 13.17 0.57
CA GLY A 90 0.71 14.31 1.31
C GLY A 90 0.05 13.93 2.64
N GLU A 91 -0.06 14.93 3.54
CA GLU A 91 -0.56 14.74 4.92
C GLU A 91 -1.95 14.12 4.97
N LYS A 92 -2.86 14.55 4.09
CA LYS A 92 -4.26 14.10 4.10
C LYS A 92 -4.36 12.61 3.76
N SER A 93 -3.70 12.17 2.69
CA SER A 93 -3.69 10.78 2.25
C SER A 93 -2.99 9.89 3.27
N ALA A 94 -1.84 10.33 3.78
CA ALA A 94 -1.10 9.61 4.82
C ALA A 94 -1.93 9.43 6.11
N SER A 95 -2.63 10.48 6.55
CA SER A 95 -3.53 10.42 7.72
C SER A 95 -4.67 9.42 7.52
N LEU A 96 -5.26 9.36 6.32
CA LEU A 96 -6.30 8.39 5.99
C LEU A 96 -5.76 6.96 6.04
N ILE A 97 -4.60 6.70 5.43
CA ILE A 97 -3.97 5.38 5.44
C ILE A 97 -3.66 4.96 6.88
N TRP A 98 -3.08 5.87 7.69
CA TRP A 98 -2.80 5.60 9.10
C TRP A 98 -4.06 5.21 9.87
N ALA A 99 -5.12 6.02 9.79
CA ALA A 99 -6.36 5.78 10.53
C ALA A 99 -7.05 4.48 10.09
N ALA A 100 -7.07 4.20 8.78
CA ALA A 100 -7.67 2.99 8.22
C ALA A 100 -6.87 1.71 8.53
N SER A 101 -5.54 1.82 8.63
CA SER A 101 -4.66 0.67 8.93
C SER A 101 -4.86 0.05 10.31
N GLN A 102 -5.53 0.78 11.22
CA GLN A 102 -5.86 0.34 12.57
C GLN A 102 -7.17 -0.47 12.62
N PHE A 103 -7.93 -0.55 11.52
CA PHE A 103 -9.19 -1.27 11.45
C PHE A 103 -9.00 -2.71 10.95
N GLY A 104 -9.63 -3.69 11.63
CA GLY A 104 -9.86 -5.00 11.02
C GLY A 104 -9.77 -6.21 11.95
N SER A 105 -9.20 -6.11 13.16
CA SER A 105 -9.00 -7.30 14.01
C SER A 105 -10.28 -8.01 14.44
N THR A 106 -11.42 -7.31 14.45
CA THR A 106 -12.74 -7.84 14.89
C THR A 106 -13.69 -8.25 13.77
N LEU A 107 -13.37 -7.97 12.50
CA LEU A 107 -14.23 -8.27 11.34
C LEU A 107 -13.97 -9.70 10.82
N ASP A 108 -14.95 -10.30 10.16
CA ASP A 108 -14.74 -11.55 9.40
C ASP A 108 -13.89 -11.32 8.13
N PRO A 109 -13.33 -12.37 7.51
CA PRO A 109 -12.44 -12.21 6.35
C PRO A 109 -13.06 -11.48 5.14
N GLU A 110 -14.34 -11.72 4.82
CA GLU A 110 -14.99 -11.07 3.67
C GLU A 110 -15.28 -9.59 3.96
N GLN A 111 -15.70 -9.29 5.19
CA GLN A 111 -15.88 -7.92 5.67
C GLN A 111 -14.55 -7.16 5.71
N ARG A 112 -13.44 -7.83 6.05
CA ARG A 112 -12.09 -7.23 6.00
C ARG A 112 -11.70 -6.86 4.58
N LEU A 113 -11.92 -7.74 3.60
CA LEU A 113 -11.63 -7.46 2.20
C LEU A 113 -12.48 -6.29 1.68
N THR A 114 -13.77 -6.29 1.99
CA THR A 114 -14.67 -5.19 1.60
C THR A 114 -14.24 -3.88 2.26
N ALA A 115 -13.91 -3.90 3.56
CA ALA A 115 -13.43 -2.73 4.28
C ALA A 115 -12.11 -2.19 3.70
N LEU A 116 -11.15 -3.08 3.42
CA LEU A 116 -9.88 -2.73 2.80
C LEU A 116 -10.10 -2.01 1.46
N HIS A 117 -10.96 -2.57 0.61
CA HIS A 117 -11.29 -1.98 -0.68
C HIS A 117 -11.93 -0.59 -0.55
N ILE A 118 -12.87 -0.43 0.38
CA ILE A 118 -13.52 0.87 0.66
C ILE A 118 -12.49 1.90 1.15
N GLN A 119 -11.56 1.51 2.03
CA GLN A 119 -10.54 2.44 2.51
C GLN A 119 -9.54 2.79 1.40
N ALA A 120 -9.12 1.82 0.58
CA ALA A 120 -8.25 2.07 -0.58
C ALA A 120 -8.89 3.07 -1.55
N ARG A 121 -10.21 2.93 -1.79
CA ARG A 121 -10.98 3.88 -2.60
C ARG A 121 -10.91 5.31 -2.04
N ARG A 122 -11.10 5.48 -0.74
CA ARG A 122 -11.04 6.80 -0.08
C ARG A 122 -9.66 7.44 -0.17
N VAL A 123 -8.61 6.62 -0.07
CA VAL A 123 -7.22 7.09 -0.26
C VAL A 123 -7.05 7.60 -1.69
N LEU A 124 -7.52 6.86 -2.69
CA LEU A 124 -7.43 7.26 -4.09
C LEU A 124 -8.20 8.55 -4.37
N GLU A 125 -9.44 8.65 -3.88
CA GLU A 125 -10.24 9.87 -3.97
C GLU A 125 -9.53 11.07 -3.31
N SER A 126 -8.82 10.85 -2.21
CA SER A 126 -8.06 11.93 -1.56
C SER A 126 -6.87 12.43 -2.38
N LEU A 127 -6.26 11.55 -3.18
CA LEU A 127 -5.16 11.88 -4.09
C LEU A 127 -5.65 12.61 -5.34
N ASP A 128 -6.82 12.23 -5.86
CA ASP A 128 -7.35 12.82 -7.10
C ASP A 128 -7.94 14.23 -6.91
N LEU A 129 -8.20 14.65 -5.67
CA LEU A 129 -8.62 16.00 -5.31
C LEU A 129 -7.52 17.06 -5.48
N TYR A 130 -6.29 16.64 -5.79
CA TYR A 130 -5.12 17.50 -6.03
C TYR A 130 -4.40 17.09 -7.33
#